data_AF-A0A340Y927-F1
#
_entry.id   AF-A0A340Y927-F1
#
_cell.length_a   1.000
_cell.length_b   1.000
_cell.length_c   1.000
_cell.angle_alpha   90.00
_cell.angle_beta   90.00
_cell.angle_gamma   90.00
#
_symmetry.space_group_name_H-M   'P 1'
#
loop_
_entity.id
_entity.type
_entity.pdbx_description
1 polymer ?
#
loop_
_entity_poly.entity_id
_entity_poly.type
_entity_poly.pdbx_seq_one_letter_code
_entity_poly.pdbx_strand_id
1 'polypeptide(L)'
;DPNADTEWNDILRKKGILPSKESLKDLEKQAEEEEQRVLQQSIVKTYEDMTLEELEDNEDEFNEEDERAVAMYRQQRLAEWKATQLKNKFGEVLEISGKDYVQEVTKAGEGLWVILHLYRQG
;
A
#
# COMPACT_ATOMS: atom_id res chain seq x y z
N ASP A 1 -8.71 34.59 5.56
CA ASP A 1 -7.75 33.80 6.35
C ASP A 1 -8.48 33.25 7.59
N PRO A 2 -8.65 31.93 7.72
CA PRO A 2 -9.34 31.29 8.84
C PRO A 2 -8.60 31.43 10.18
N ASN A 3 -7.36 31.90 10.18
CA ASN A 3 -6.57 32.14 11.38
C ASN A 3 -6.51 33.62 11.80
N ALA A 4 -7.02 34.54 10.96
CA ALA A 4 -7.09 35.96 11.27
C ALA A 4 -8.04 36.27 12.44
N ASP A 5 -7.57 37.05 13.41
CA ASP A 5 -8.36 37.51 14.56
C ASP A 5 -9.29 38.66 14.18
N THR A 6 -10.37 38.31 13.48
CA THR A 6 -11.47 39.23 13.20
C THR A 6 -12.63 38.94 14.14
N GLU A 7 -13.37 39.98 14.54
CA GLU A 7 -14.55 39.84 15.41
C GLU A 7 -15.57 38.81 14.87
N TRP A 8 -15.63 38.66 13.55
CA TRP A 8 -16.45 37.65 12.88
C TRP A 8 -15.97 36.22 13.14
N ASN A 9 -14.67 35.96 13.11
CA ASN A 9 -14.12 34.61 13.37
C ASN A 9 -14.34 34.18 14.82
N ASP A 10 -14.28 35.11 15.78
CA ASP A 10 -14.55 34.81 17.20
C ASP A 10 -16.01 34.46 17.45
N ILE A 11 -16.95 35.13 16.77
CA ILE A 11 -18.37 34.77 16.82
C ILE A 11 -18.59 33.36 16.24
N LEU A 12 -17.93 33.02 15.14
CA LEU A 12 -18.03 31.69 14.52
C LEU A 12 -17.44 30.59 15.41
N ARG A 13 -16.34 30.86 16.13
CA ARG A 13 -15.78 29.95 17.15
C ARG A 13 -16.73 29.78 18.33
N LYS A 14 -17.32 30.88 18.83
CA LYS A 14 -18.29 30.86 19.94
C LYS A 14 -19.59 30.12 19.59
N LYS A 15 -19.98 30.11 18.31
CA LYS A 15 -21.13 29.36 17.80
C LYS A 15 -20.81 27.89 17.47
N GLY A 16 -19.55 27.46 17.63
CA GLY A 16 -19.11 26.08 17.36
C GLY A 16 -19.00 25.74 15.87
N ILE A 17 -19.01 26.73 14.98
CA ILE A 17 -18.88 26.55 13.53
C ILE A 17 -17.40 26.43 13.14
N LEU A 18 -16.53 27.18 13.82
CA LEU A 18 -15.08 27.04 13.73
C LEU A 18 -14.51 26.35 14.97
N PRO A 19 -13.53 25.45 14.82
CA PRO A 19 -12.80 24.89 15.95
C PRO A 19 -12.12 26.00 16.76
N SER A 20 -11.93 25.79 18.07
CA SER A 20 -11.24 26.78 18.91
C SER A 20 -9.78 26.90 18.48
N LYS A 21 -9.16 28.07 18.67
CA LYS A 21 -7.74 28.26 18.33
C LYS A 21 -6.81 27.31 19.09
N GLU A 22 -7.19 26.95 20.31
CA GLU A 22 -6.48 25.97 21.14
C GLU A 22 -6.59 24.57 20.52
N SER A 23 -7.81 24.13 20.15
CA SER A 23 -8.02 22.83 19.50
C SER A 23 -7.31 22.68 18.15
N LEU A 24 -7.11 23.77 17.40
CA LEU A 24 -6.34 23.73 16.15
C LEU A 24 -4.85 23.47 16.40
N LYS A 25 -4.26 24.15 17.40
CA LYS A 25 -2.87 23.91 17.79
C LYS A 25 -2.66 22.51 18.34
N ASP A 26 -3.61 21.99 19.10
CA ASP A 26 -3.57 20.61 19.59
C ASP A 26 -3.66 19.59 18.46
N LEU A 27 -4.49 19.85 17.43
CA LEU A 27 -4.60 18.99 16.25
C LEU A 27 -3.32 18.99 15.40
N GLU A 28 -2.73 20.17 15.20
CA GLU A 28 -1.49 20.34 14.45
C GLU A 28 -0.33 19.64 15.14
N LYS A 29 -0.25 19.77 16.47
CA LYS A 29 0.74 19.08 17.28
C LYS A 29 0.53 17.55 17.29
N GLN A 30 -0.72 17.08 17.33
CA GLN A 30 -1.01 15.65 17.19
C GLN A 30 -0.61 15.11 15.81
N ALA A 31 -0.82 15.89 14.75
CA ALA A 31 -0.42 15.50 13.40
C ALA A 31 1.11 15.42 13.27
N GLU A 32 1.85 16.40 13.80
CA GLU A 32 3.32 16.35 13.86
C GLU A 32 3.84 15.17 14.68
N GLU A 33 3.23 14.89 15.84
CA GLU A 33 3.60 13.74 16.66
C GLU A 33 3.30 12.40 15.96
N GLU A 34 2.22 12.31 15.20
CA GLU A 34 1.87 11.13 14.42
C GLU A 34 2.81 10.94 13.22
N GLU A 35 3.14 12.02 12.52
CA GLU A 35 4.11 12.03 11.42
C GLU A 35 5.51 11.62 11.91
N GLN A 36 5.97 12.17 13.03
CA GLN A 36 7.22 11.75 13.67
C GLN A 36 7.20 10.28 14.08
N ARG A 37 6.07 9.76 14.58
CA ARG A 37 5.95 8.34 14.92
C ARG A 37 6.00 7.45 13.69
N VAL A 38 5.39 7.86 12.58
CA VAL A 38 5.46 7.14 11.31
C VAL A 38 6.89 7.14 10.77
N LEU A 39 7.58 8.28 10.85
CA LEU A 39 8.98 8.43 10.43
C LEU A 39 9.94 7.62 11.30
N GLN A 40 9.71 7.55 12.61
CA GLN A 40 10.48 6.69 13.51
C GLN A 40 10.18 5.20 13.30
N GLN A 41 8.99 4.87 12.80
CA GLN A 41 8.59 3.49 12.56
C GLN A 41 8.94 3.00 11.14
N SER A 42 9.27 3.91 10.22
CA SER A 42 9.79 3.52 8.91
C SER A 42 11.18 2.90 9.07
N ILE A 43 11.27 1.63 8.66
CA ILE A 43 12.49 0.79 8.70
C ILE A 43 13.55 1.28 7.70
N VAL A 44 13.23 2.29 6.89
CA VAL A 44 14.12 2.86 5.87
C VAL A 44 14.55 4.24 6.35
N LYS A 45 15.86 4.47 6.46
CA LYS A 45 16.41 5.80 6.72
C LYS A 45 15.89 6.78 5.66
N THR A 46 15.27 7.87 6.10
CA THR A 46 14.82 8.95 5.21
C THR A 46 15.94 9.96 5.01
N TYR A 47 16.52 9.98 3.81
CA TYR A 47 17.64 10.87 3.45
C TYR A 47 17.21 12.30 3.07
N GLU A 48 15.90 12.57 2.99
CA GLU A 48 15.36 13.84 2.46
C GLU A 48 15.62 15.05 3.36
N ASP A 49 15.72 14.85 4.68
CA ASP A 49 15.94 15.92 5.68
C ASP A 49 17.36 15.93 6.27
N MET A 50 18.27 15.07 5.78
CA MET A 50 19.64 15.00 6.28
C MET A 50 20.50 16.16 5.75
N THR A 51 21.41 16.67 6.59
CA THR A 51 22.38 17.67 6.16
C THR A 51 23.47 17.07 5.27
N LEU A 52 24.20 17.90 4.52
CA LEU A 52 25.23 17.44 3.58
C LEU A 52 26.35 16.64 4.26
N GLU A 53 26.72 17.03 5.49
CA GLU A 53 27.75 16.37 6.31
C GLU A 53 27.26 15.00 6.82
N GLU A 54 25.99 14.92 7.26
CA GLU A 54 25.38 13.65 7.66
C GLU A 54 25.21 12.68 6.48
N LEU A 55 24.94 13.19 5.27
CA LEU A 55 24.88 12.38 4.06
C LEU A 55 26.25 11.83 3.64
N GLU A 56 27.32 12.62 3.80
CA GLU A 56 28.71 12.19 3.54
C GLU A 56 29.11 11.07 4.52
N ASP A 57 28.77 11.20 5.79
CA ASP A 57 29.01 10.15 6.80
C ASP A 57 28.18 8.87 6.55
N ASN A 58 26.99 9.00 5.94
CA ASN A 58 26.12 7.85 5.62
C ASN A 58 26.42 7.21 4.25
N GLU A 59 27.37 7.73 3.46
CA GLU A 59 27.64 7.26 2.08
C GLU A 59 28.04 5.77 2.04
N ASP A 60 28.81 5.32 3.03
CA ASP A 60 29.28 3.93 3.15
C ASP A 60 28.49 3.10 4.18
N GLU A 61 27.53 3.69 4.89
CA GLU A 61 26.88 3.10 6.06
C GLU A 61 25.62 2.30 5.68
N PHE A 62 25.79 1.19 4.96
CA PHE A 62 24.72 0.20 4.78
C PHE A 62 24.59 -0.63 6.06
N ASN A 63 23.64 -0.25 6.93
CA ASN A 63 23.56 -0.83 8.26
C ASN A 63 22.68 -2.11 8.30
N GLU A 64 22.64 -2.80 9.44
CA GLU A 64 21.83 -4.01 9.61
C GLU A 64 20.32 -3.77 9.40
N GLU A 65 19.86 -2.53 9.54
CA GLU A 65 18.47 -2.15 9.36
C GLU A 65 18.13 -2.01 7.86
N ASP A 66 19.02 -1.42 7.07
CA ASP A 66 18.95 -1.37 5.61
C ASP A 66 18.97 -2.78 5.00
N GLU A 67 19.83 -3.67 5.52
CA GLU A 67 19.84 -5.09 5.12
C GLU A 67 18.51 -5.78 5.42
N ARG A 68 17.92 -5.54 6.59
CA ARG A 68 16.61 -6.08 6.97
C ARG A 68 15.50 -5.52 6.11
N ALA A 69 15.50 -4.22 5.83
CA ALA A 69 14.51 -3.58 4.97
C ALA A 69 14.53 -4.18 3.56
N VAL A 70 15.72 -4.32 2.95
CA VAL A 70 15.89 -4.94 1.64
C VAL A 70 15.48 -6.42 1.67
N ALA A 71 15.82 -7.16 2.73
CA ALA A 71 15.41 -8.54 2.88
C ALA A 71 13.88 -8.70 2.98
N MET A 72 13.21 -7.85 3.77
CA MET A 72 11.75 -7.83 3.88
C MET A 72 11.10 -7.50 2.52
N TYR A 73 11.60 -6.49 1.82
CA TYR A 73 11.08 -6.12 0.50
C TYR A 73 11.24 -7.25 -0.53
N ARG A 74 12.39 -7.94 -0.53
CA ARG A 74 12.62 -9.13 -1.37
C ARG A 74 11.63 -10.24 -1.04
N GLN A 75 11.41 -10.53 0.25
CA GLN A 75 10.47 -11.57 0.67
C GLN A 75 9.04 -11.22 0.29
N GLN A 76 8.61 -9.97 0.49
CA GLN A 76 7.28 -9.50 0.13
C GLN A 76 7.03 -9.65 -1.37
N ARG A 77 7.95 -9.17 -2.22
CA ARG A 77 7.84 -9.31 -3.68
C ARG A 77 7.82 -10.76 -4.14
N LEU A 78 8.63 -11.63 -3.51
CA LEU A 78 8.63 -13.06 -3.83
C LEU A 78 7.31 -13.74 -3.42
N ALA A 79 6.72 -13.35 -2.29
CA ALA A 79 5.43 -13.84 -1.84
C ALA A 79 4.29 -13.40 -2.77
N GLU A 80 4.29 -12.13 -3.19
CA GLU A 80 3.36 -11.61 -4.19
C GLU A 80 3.49 -12.33 -5.53
N TRP A 81 4.72 -12.57 -6.00
CA TRP A 81 4.95 -13.30 -7.24
C TRP A 81 4.49 -14.75 -7.15
N LYS A 82 4.76 -15.44 -6.03
CA LYS A 82 4.25 -16.80 -5.77
C LYS A 82 2.73 -16.84 -5.72
N ALA A 83 2.10 -15.88 -5.05
CA ALA A 83 0.64 -15.78 -4.98
C ALA A 83 0.03 -15.53 -6.36
N THR A 84 0.69 -14.72 -7.19
CA THR A 84 0.26 -14.44 -8.57
C THR A 84 0.43 -15.66 -9.47
N GLN A 85 1.55 -16.39 -9.37
CA GLN A 85 1.71 -17.66 -10.08
C GLN A 85 0.67 -18.70 -9.67
N LEU A 86 0.35 -18.79 -8.37
CA LEU A 86 -0.67 -19.70 -7.88
C LEU A 86 -2.08 -19.33 -8.36
N LYS A 87 -2.30 -18.07 -8.74
CA LYS A 87 -3.53 -17.61 -9.40
C LYS A 87 -3.49 -17.88 -10.91
N ASN A 88 -2.33 -17.73 -11.55
CA ASN A 88 -2.09 -18.03 -12.95
C ASN A 88 -1.86 -19.54 -13.18
N LYS A 89 -2.76 -20.39 -12.67
CA LYS A 89 -2.71 -21.85 -12.88
C LYS A 89 -3.11 -22.28 -14.29
N PHE A 90 -3.78 -21.41 -15.03
CA PHE A 90 -4.30 -21.69 -16.36
C PHE A 90 -3.54 -20.81 -17.36
N GLY A 91 -2.89 -21.43 -18.35
CA GLY A 91 -2.07 -20.72 -19.34
C GLY A 91 -1.98 -21.41 -20.70
N GLU A 92 -2.62 -22.58 -20.84
CA GLU A 92 -2.68 -23.35 -22.07
C GLU A 92 -4.13 -23.73 -22.37
N VAL A 93 -4.45 -23.89 -23.66
CA VAL A 93 -5.77 -24.33 -24.12
C VAL A 93 -5.73 -25.84 -24.24
N LEU A 94 -6.51 -26.53 -23.40
CA LEU A 94 -6.65 -27.99 -23.45
C LEU A 94 -7.87 -28.37 -24.30
N GLU A 95 -7.67 -29.30 -25.23
CA GLU A 95 -8.77 -29.93 -25.96
C GLU A 95 -9.40 -31.02 -25.08
N ILE A 96 -10.70 -30.90 -24.81
CA ILE A 96 -11.43 -31.86 -23.97
C ILE A 96 -12.41 -32.68 -24.81
N SER A 97 -12.57 -33.96 -24.45
CA SER A 97 -13.61 -34.81 -25.03
C SER A 97 -14.96 -34.55 -24.34
N GLY A 98 -16.07 -34.93 -24.98
CA GLY A 98 -17.40 -34.78 -24.41
C GLY A 98 -17.62 -35.53 -23.08
N LYS A 99 -16.80 -36.55 -22.80
CA LYS A 99 -16.82 -37.29 -21.52
C LYS A 99 -16.22 -36.47 -20.36
N ASP A 100 -15.23 -35.65 -20.65
CA ASP A 100 -14.48 -34.86 -19.68
C ASP A 100 -15.15 -33.50 -19.40
N TYR A 101 -16.08 -33.09 -20.27
CA TYR A 101 -16.87 -31.86 -20.14
C TYR A 101 -17.50 -31.68 -18.75
N VAL A 102 -18.08 -32.74 -18.18
CA VAL A 102 -18.75 -32.64 -16.87
C VAL A 102 -17.75 -32.37 -15.74
N GLN A 103 -16.54 -32.92 -15.82
CA GLN A 103 -15.51 -32.71 -14.81
C GLN A 103 -14.85 -31.33 -14.98
N GLU A 104 -14.47 -30.98 -16.19
CA GLU A 104 -13.69 -29.78 -16.49
C GLU A 104 -14.53 -28.50 -16.55
N VAL A 105 -15.81 -28.59 -16.95
CA VAL A 105 -16.68 -27.42 -17.13
C VAL A 105 -17.72 -27.33 -16.03
N THR A 106 -18.47 -28.42 -15.80
CA THR A 106 -19.60 -28.39 -14.87
C THR A 106 -19.15 -28.46 -13.41
N LYS A 107 -17.97 -29.04 -13.15
CA LYS A 107 -17.37 -29.15 -11.80
C LYS A 107 -16.09 -28.34 -11.65
N ALA A 108 -15.84 -27.37 -12.53
CA ALA A 108 -14.79 -26.39 -12.28
C ALA A 108 -15.08 -25.69 -10.94
N GLY A 109 -14.13 -25.76 -10.00
CA GLY A 109 -14.31 -25.28 -8.63
C GLY A 109 -14.82 -23.84 -8.52
N GLU A 110 -15.36 -23.49 -7.36
CA GLU A 110 -15.94 -22.16 -7.11
C GLU A 110 -14.92 -21.03 -7.40
N GLY A 111 -15.35 -20.02 -8.15
CA GLY A 111 -14.52 -18.86 -8.52
C GLY A 111 -13.64 -19.04 -9.76
N LEU A 112 -13.77 -20.16 -10.48
CA LEU A 112 -13.09 -20.38 -11.76
C LEU A 112 -13.97 -20.01 -12.95
N TRP A 113 -13.39 -19.33 -13.93
CA TRP A 113 -14.03 -19.03 -15.21
C TRP A 113 -13.57 -20.03 -16.26
N VAL A 114 -14.51 -20.73 -16.89
CA VAL A 114 -14.24 -21.68 -17.96
C VAL A 114 -14.69 -21.08 -19.29
N ILE A 115 -13.76 -20.98 -20.26
CA ILE A 115 -14.05 -20.52 -21.62
C ILE A 115 -13.94 -21.72 -22.55
N LEU A 116 -15.02 -22.02 -23.28
CA LEU A 116 -15.08 -23.13 -24.23
C LEU A 116 -15.14 -22.63 -25.66
N HIS A 117 -14.27 -23.19 -26.50
CA HIS A 117 -14.30 -23.00 -27.94
C HIS A 117 -14.67 -24.32 -28.62
N LEU A 118 -15.93 -24.45 -29.05
CA LEU A 118 -16.41 -25.62 -29.78
C LEU A 118 -16.15 -25.44 -31.28
N TYR A 119 -15.38 -26.34 -31.87
CA TYR A 119 -15.08 -26.34 -33.30
C TYR A 119 -15.26 -27.75 -33.89
N ARG A 120 -15.40 -27.83 -35.21
CA ARG A 120 -15.42 -29.08 -35.97
C ARG A 120 -14.27 -29.04 -36.98
N GLN A 121 -13.47 -30.09 -37.01
CA GLN A 121 -12.41 -30.23 -38.01
C GLN A 121 -13.04 -30.43 -39.39
N GLY A 122 -12.73 -29.52 -40.31
CA GLY A 122 -13.22 -29.49 -41.69
C GLY A 122 -12.61 -30.56 -42.56
#